data_AF-A0A968XKB6-F1
#
_entry.id   AF-A0A968XKB6-F1
#
_cell.length_a   1.000
_cell.length_b   1.000
_cell.length_c   1.000
_cell.angle_alpha   90.00
_cell.angle_beta   90.00
_cell.angle_gamma   90.00
#
_symmetry.space_group_name_H-M   'P 1'
#
loop_
_entity.id
_entity.type
_entity.pdbx_description
1 polymer ?
#
loop_
_entity_poly.entity_id
_entity_poly.type
_entity_poly.pdbx_seq_one_letter_code
_entity_poly.pdbx_strand_id
1 'polypeptide(L)'
;MYAPYLFTNFPEDIDAFEYQAVFGNNVNLRSKPDINSSIVAVLSYNIVKTDWENSVKSKSNENEFLWVKIKTLGGKTGYIKPEFVRSSIDYRAGFDKIRGKWTLTFFLAGD
;
A
#
# COMPACT_ATOMS: atom_id res chain seq x y z
N MET A 1 -17.48 -1.07 -13.39
CA MET A 1 -16.67 -1.53 -12.23
C MET A 1 -15.33 -0.81 -12.26
N TYR A 2 -14.72 -0.62 -11.10
CA TYR A 2 -13.42 0.04 -10.99
C TYR A 2 -12.42 -0.89 -10.30
N ALA A 3 -11.17 -0.87 -10.75
CA ALA A 3 -10.07 -1.59 -10.12
C ALA A 3 -8.86 -0.67 -9.94
N PRO A 4 -8.11 -0.78 -8.83
CA PRO A 4 -8.34 -1.72 -7.73
C PRO A 4 -9.53 -1.31 -6.84
N TYR A 5 -10.10 -2.28 -6.09
CA TYR A 5 -11.13 -2.00 -5.08
C TYR A 5 -10.67 -1.00 -4.01
N LEU A 6 -9.35 -0.97 -3.76
CA LEU A 6 -8.71 -0.03 -2.87
C LEU A 6 -8.97 1.43 -3.28
N PHE A 7 -8.98 1.74 -4.58
CA PHE A 7 -9.26 3.11 -5.06
C PHE A 7 -10.69 3.54 -4.71
N THR A 8 -11.66 2.64 -4.84
CA THR A 8 -13.08 2.99 -4.62
C THR A 8 -13.55 2.92 -3.18
N ASN A 9 -12.77 2.31 -2.27
CA ASN A 9 -13.19 2.09 -0.87
C ASN A 9 -12.11 2.54 0.13
N PHE A 10 -11.18 3.38 -0.32
CA PHE A 10 -10.27 4.03 0.61
C PHE A 10 -11.06 5.00 1.50
N PRO A 11 -10.75 5.09 2.80
CA PRO A 11 -11.44 6.04 3.67
C PRO A 11 -11.27 7.48 3.19
N GLU A 12 -12.36 8.25 3.16
CA GLU A 12 -12.38 9.64 2.69
C GLU A 12 -11.88 10.63 3.75
N ASP A 13 -11.79 10.21 5.01
CA ASP A 13 -11.42 11.01 6.18
C ASP A 13 -9.91 11.04 6.47
N ILE A 14 -9.10 10.40 5.63
CA ILE A 14 -7.64 10.36 5.74
C ILE A 14 -6.97 10.76 4.42
N ASP A 15 -5.76 11.30 4.51
CA ASP A 15 -5.00 11.72 3.35
C ASP A 15 -4.41 10.52 2.60
N ALA A 16 -4.87 10.28 1.36
CA ALA A 16 -4.39 9.18 0.51
C ALA A 16 -2.92 9.30 0.08
N PHE A 17 -2.29 10.48 0.20
CA PHE A 17 -0.86 10.66 -0.01
C PHE A 17 -0.03 10.19 1.20
N GLU A 18 -0.58 10.29 2.40
CA GLU A 18 0.10 9.89 3.64
C GLU A 18 -0.22 8.45 4.07
N TYR A 19 -1.39 7.95 3.69
CA TYR A 19 -1.89 6.64 4.10
C TYR A 19 -1.93 5.67 2.94
N GLN A 20 -1.65 4.40 3.25
CA GLN A 20 -1.55 3.32 2.29
C GLN A 20 -2.20 2.07 2.87
N ALA A 21 -2.60 1.13 2.02
CA ALA A 21 -3.07 -0.17 2.47
C ALA A 21 -1.93 -1.18 2.51
N VAL A 22 -1.90 -1.98 3.57
CA VAL A 22 -1.18 -3.24 3.57
C VAL A 22 -1.96 -4.21 2.69
N PHE A 23 -1.33 -4.81 1.70
CA PHE A 23 -1.97 -5.75 0.78
C PHE A 23 -1.45 -7.17 1.03
N GLY A 24 -2.25 -7.99 1.71
CA GLY A 24 -1.91 -9.37 2.05
C GLY A 24 -2.48 -9.80 3.40
N ASN A 25 -2.38 -11.11 3.68
CA ASN A 25 -2.74 -11.69 4.97
C ASN A 25 -1.49 -11.96 5.80
N ASN A 26 -1.60 -11.77 7.12
CA ASN A 26 -0.56 -12.09 8.10
C ASN A 26 0.83 -11.47 7.77
N VAL A 27 0.83 -10.23 7.29
CA VAL A 27 2.04 -9.51 6.93
C VAL A 27 2.75 -9.02 8.19
N ASN A 28 4.00 -9.40 8.35
CA ASN A 28 4.80 -9.03 9.52
C ASN A 28 5.24 -7.57 9.46
N LEU A 29 4.89 -6.81 10.49
CA LEU A 29 5.51 -5.54 10.80
C LEU A 29 6.70 -5.79 11.72
N ARG A 30 7.89 -5.36 11.32
CA ARG A 30 9.14 -5.68 12.01
C ARG A 30 9.71 -4.47 12.76
N SER A 31 10.41 -4.70 13.85
CA SER A 31 11.01 -3.63 14.67
C SER A 31 12.16 -2.91 13.97
N LYS A 32 12.85 -3.59 13.06
CA LYS A 32 13.96 -3.05 12.25
C LYS A 32 13.77 -3.44 10.77
N PRO A 33 14.43 -2.76 9.83
CA PRO A 33 14.43 -3.12 8.41
C PRO A 33 15.30 -4.38 8.15
N ASP A 34 14.96 -5.47 8.81
CA ASP A 34 15.67 -6.75 8.78
C ASP A 34 14.68 -7.89 8.95
N ILE A 35 14.79 -8.92 8.10
CA ILE A 35 13.92 -10.11 8.12
C ILE A 35 14.05 -10.94 9.41
N ASN A 36 15.15 -10.82 10.14
CA ASN A 36 15.40 -11.53 11.38
C ASN A 36 15.01 -10.72 12.62
N SER A 37 14.62 -9.45 12.46
CA SER A 37 14.20 -8.62 13.59
C SER A 37 12.83 -9.03 14.11
N SER A 38 12.57 -8.68 15.38
CA SER A 38 11.33 -9.03 16.07
C SER A 38 10.09 -8.50 15.35
N ILE A 39 9.03 -9.30 15.35
CA ILE A 39 7.72 -8.93 14.82
C ILE A 39 7.00 -8.11 15.90
N VAL A 40 6.60 -6.88 15.56
CA VAL A 40 5.91 -5.95 16.49
C VAL A 40 4.40 -5.93 16.29
N ALA A 41 3.94 -6.34 15.11
CA ALA A 41 2.54 -6.58 14.78
C ALA A 41 2.42 -7.52 13.57
N VAL A 42 1.25 -8.12 13.40
CA VAL A 42 0.86 -8.87 12.21
C VAL A 42 -0.35 -8.16 11.61
N LEU A 43 -0.26 -7.78 10.34
CA LEU A 43 -1.22 -6.93 9.65
C LEU A 43 -1.92 -7.72 8.53
N SER A 44 -3.21 -7.49 8.35
CA SER A 44 -3.98 -8.05 7.24
C SER A 44 -4.92 -6.97 6.70
N TYR A 45 -4.65 -6.50 5.49
CA TYR A 45 -5.45 -5.46 4.82
C TYR A 45 -5.62 -4.13 5.60
N ASN A 46 -4.72 -3.86 6.55
CA ASN A 46 -4.79 -2.65 7.38
C ASN A 46 -4.42 -1.40 6.58
N ILE A 47 -5.11 -0.29 6.84
CA ILE A 47 -4.63 1.05 6.48
C ILE A 47 -3.56 1.50 7.47
N VAL A 48 -2.47 2.06 6.94
CA VAL A 48 -1.30 2.50 7.70
C VAL A 48 -0.80 3.85 7.18
N LYS A 49 -0.25 4.69 8.07
CA LYS A 49 0.47 5.89 7.66
C LYS A 49 1.89 5.50 7.25
N THR A 50 2.35 5.92 6.09
CA THR A 50 3.74 5.70 5.64
C THR A 50 4.65 6.84 6.10
N ASP A 51 5.89 6.48 6.42
CA ASP A 51 6.98 7.40 6.75
C ASP A 51 8.09 7.19 5.71
N TRP A 52 7.88 7.77 4.52
CA TRP A 52 8.75 7.58 3.36
C TRP A 52 10.16 8.13 3.58
N GLU A 53 10.29 9.23 4.34
CA GLU A 53 11.57 9.85 4.67
C GLU A 53 12.47 8.92 5.49
N ASN A 54 11.89 8.18 6.44
CA ASN A 54 12.61 7.24 7.30
C ASN A 54 12.54 5.78 6.81
N SER A 55 12.05 5.58 5.59
CA SER A 55 12.07 4.28 4.91
C SER A 55 13.46 3.98 4.36
N VAL A 56 13.80 2.70 4.22
CA VAL A 56 15.13 2.28 3.75
C VAL A 56 15.10 2.15 2.24
N LYS A 57 15.88 2.97 1.56
CA LYS A 57 16.08 2.91 0.11
C LYS A 57 17.24 2.00 -0.28
N SER A 58 17.20 1.49 -1.51
CA SER A 58 18.31 0.77 -2.11
C SER A 58 19.48 1.71 -2.36
N LYS A 59 20.71 1.25 -2.12
CA LYS A 59 21.92 2.02 -2.43
C LYS A 59 22.18 2.12 -3.93
N SER A 60 21.67 1.18 -4.73
CA SER A 60 21.85 1.16 -6.18
C SER A 60 20.74 1.89 -6.94
N ASN A 61 19.61 2.17 -6.30
CA ASN A 61 18.47 2.86 -6.90
C ASN A 61 17.69 3.63 -5.83
N GLU A 62 17.79 4.96 -5.83
CA GLU A 62 17.12 5.82 -4.85
C GLU A 62 15.60 5.87 -4.97
N ASN A 63 15.05 5.37 -6.09
CA ASN A 63 13.60 5.24 -6.30
C ASN A 63 13.06 3.90 -5.79
N GLU A 64 13.93 3.00 -5.35
CA GLU A 64 13.56 1.69 -4.83
C GLU A 64 13.65 1.66 -3.31
N PHE A 65 12.54 1.35 -2.65
CA PHE A 65 12.52 1.06 -1.21
C PHE A 65 12.82 -0.42 -0.97
N LEU A 66 13.69 -0.73 -0.02
CA LEU A 66 13.92 -2.09 0.48
C LEU A 66 13.03 -2.43 1.68
N TRP A 67 12.65 -1.39 2.43
CA TRP A 67 11.74 -1.44 3.58
C TRP A 67 10.99 -0.12 3.69
N VAL A 68 9.69 -0.21 3.92
CA VAL A 68 8.84 0.95 4.18
C VAL A 68 8.61 1.03 5.67
N LYS A 69 8.86 2.19 6.26
CA LYS A 69 8.51 2.46 7.66
C LYS A 69 7.06 2.92 7.70
N ILE A 70 6.28 2.34 8.60
CA ILE A 70 4.85 2.64 8.74
C ILE A 70 4.47 2.83 10.21
N LYS A 71 3.32 3.48 10.42
CA LYS A 71 2.60 3.54 11.69
C LYS A 71 1.17 3.04 11.49
N THR A 72 0.74 2.10 12.32
CA THR A 72 -0.65 1.63 12.33
C THR A 72 -1.56 2.67 12.99
N LEU A 73 -2.86 2.62 12.69
CA LEU A 73 -3.85 3.49 13.36
C LEU A 73 -3.88 3.27 14.89
N GLY A 74 -3.54 2.06 15.36
CA GLY A 74 -3.35 1.76 16.78
C GLY A 74 -2.00 2.23 17.36
N GLY A 75 -1.19 2.97 16.61
CA GLY A 75 0.03 3.61 17.07
C GLY A 75 1.30 2.76 17.04
N LYS A 76 1.26 1.51 16.56
CA LYS A 76 2.46 0.67 16.43
C LYS A 76 3.28 1.11 15.22
N THR A 77 4.59 1.26 15.39
CA THR A 77 5.53 1.64 14.33
C THR A 77 6.47 0.49 14.03
N GLY A 78 6.85 0.33 12.76
CA GLY A 78 7.85 -0.63 12.34
C GLY A 78 8.13 -0.56 10.85
N TYR A 79 8.77 -1.60 10.33
CA TYR A 79 9.19 -1.74 8.95
C TYR A 79 8.48 -2.93 8.30
N ILE A 80 7.97 -2.68 7.10
CA ILE A 80 7.29 -3.67 6.25
C ILE A 80 7.98 -3.72 4.89
N LYS A 81 7.83 -4.84 4.21
CA LYS A 81 8.33 -5.00 2.85
C LYS A 81 7.48 -4.21 1.85
N PRO A 82 8.10 -3.48 0.89
CA PRO A 82 7.43 -2.56 -0.03
C PRO A 82 6.36 -3.25 -0.88
N GLU A 83 6.56 -4.53 -1.24
CA GLU A 83 5.60 -5.29 -2.04
C GLU A 83 4.23 -5.46 -1.37
N PHE A 84 4.12 -5.23 -0.06
CA PHE A 84 2.87 -5.26 0.68
C PHE A 84 2.25 -3.87 0.91
N VAL A 85 2.81 -2.78 0.39
CA VAL A 85 2.24 -1.44 0.54
C VAL A 85 1.61 -1.02 -0.79
N ARG A 86 0.34 -0.59 -0.76
CA ARG A 86 -0.39 -0.15 -1.97
C ARG A 86 -1.08 1.19 -1.75
N SER A 87 -0.94 2.04 -2.76
CA SER A 87 -1.61 3.33 -2.81
C SER A 87 -3.02 3.18 -3.36
N SER A 88 -3.96 3.89 -2.76
CA SER A 88 -5.31 4.01 -3.29
C SER A 88 -5.39 4.92 -4.50
N ILE A 89 -4.42 5.83 -4.65
CA ILE A 89 -4.35 6.79 -5.76
C ILE A 89 -3.38 6.35 -6.85
N ASP A 90 -3.04 5.06 -6.92
CA ASP A 90 -2.25 4.49 -8.02
C ASP A 90 -3.08 4.40 -9.33
N TYR A 91 -2.53 3.77 -10.37
CA TYR A 91 -3.25 3.46 -11.61
C TYR A 91 -4.62 2.83 -11.34
N ARG A 92 -5.61 3.25 -12.13
CA ARG A 92 -7.00 2.77 -12.04
C ARG A 92 -7.60 2.43 -13.39
N ALA A 93 -8.41 1.38 -13.41
CA ALA A 93 -9.07 0.86 -14.59
C ALA A 93 -10.59 0.84 -14.40
N GLY A 94 -11.32 1.18 -15.46
CA GLY A 94 -12.77 1.04 -15.54
C GLY A 94 -13.17 -0.08 -16.47
N PHE A 95 -14.15 -0.88 -16.07
CA PHE A 95 -14.71 -1.92 -16.94
C PHE A 95 -16.23 -1.83 -16.97
N ASP A 96 -16.79 -1.91 -18.17
CA ASP A 96 -18.23 -1.95 -18.39
C ASP A 96 -18.62 -3.18 -19.19
N LYS A 97 -19.87 -3.62 -19.03
CA LYS A 97 -20.41 -4.76 -19.77
C LYS A 97 -21.07 -4.28 -21.05
N ILE A 98 -20.32 -4.30 -22.15
CA ILE A 98 -20.77 -3.85 -23.47
C ILE A 98 -21.16 -5.08 -24.30
N ARG A 99 -22.42 -5.15 -24.74
CA ARG A 99 -22.97 -6.30 -25.51
C ARG A 99 -22.68 -7.66 -24.86
N GLY A 100 -22.84 -7.72 -23.54
CA GLY A 100 -22.64 -8.93 -22.76
C GLY A 100 -21.18 -9.28 -22.43
N LYS A 101 -20.19 -8.52 -22.94
CA LYS A 101 -18.76 -8.75 -22.68
C LYS A 101 -18.19 -7.68 -21.75
N TRP A 102 -17.32 -8.08 -20.82
CA TRP A 102 -16.55 -7.12 -20.03
C TRP A 102 -15.52 -6.45 -20.94
N THR A 103 -15.50 -5.13 -20.93
CA THR A 103 -14.61 -4.31 -21.75
C THR A 103 -13.94 -3.27 -20.85
N LEU A 104 -12.61 -3.15 -20.96
CA LEU A 104 -11.85 -2.06 -20.36
C LEU A 104 -12.25 -0.76 -21.06
N THR A 105 -12.85 0.17 -20.33
CA THR A 105 -13.35 1.45 -20.87
C THR A 105 -12.40 2.60 -20.61
N PHE A 106 -11.54 2.49 -19.59
CA PHE A 106 -10.40 3.40 -19.41
C PHE A 106 -9.30 2.75 -18.57
N PHE A 107 -8.09 3.29 -18.69
CA PHE A 107 -6.96 3.01 -17.82
C PHE A 107 -6.20 4.33 -17.60
N LEU A 108 -6.22 4.82 -16.37
CA LEU A 108 -5.73 6.16 -16.01
C LEU A 108 -4.59 6.05 -15.00
N ALA A 109 -3.59 6.92 -15.16
CA ALA A 109 -2.58 7.13 -14.14
C ALA A 109 -3.21 7.72 -12.88
N GLY A 110 -2.60 7.34 -11.76
CA GLY A 110 -2.80 7.94 -10.45
C GLY A 110 -2.33 9.38 -10.35
N ASP A 111 -2.50 9.96 -9.17
CA ASP A 111 -1.84 11.21 -8.76
C ASP A 111 -0.56 10.90 -7.96
#